data_AF-A0ABD3QP11-F1
#
_entry.id   AF-A0ABD3QP11-F1
#
_cell.length_a   1.000
_cell.length_b   1.000
_cell.length_c   1.000
_cell.angle_alpha   90.00
_cell.angle_beta   90.00
_cell.angle_gamma   90.00
#
_symmetry.space_group_name_H-M   'P 1'
#
loop_
_entity.id
_entity.type
_entity.pdbx_description
1 polymer ?
#
loop_
_entity_poly.entity_id
_entity_poly.type
_entity_poly.pdbx_seq_one_letter_code
_entity_poly.pdbx_strand_id
1 'polypeptide(L)'
;MKWMFILWMIRLCSGFQIFSSSYQSRWRIRSLRLNESNAIDNLRNPIPSLKVGIVGAGSVAFGTASLLSSLSHDPMIWSPSGAGTIDLLASSQASGDTLISKIHSTGALEHTFDVRVASSAEQLVVSNDNVLVLALPVNGHKQVMEALAPEIVRHVMKQERESAEDLKLIMHIIISSHASLGAVYLMNLLKEEQRKLLSSNNMSAPKVLDWVRITCWGTTAVTARKLSGSSVKVLTVRQAVDFCTVPASPLDDPTNTGDNLGGILSNGYRLCNSLFGPRFKYRKGGLLAISLSNLNPQNHLGIVLGNMSRMDPPPPPPPIDSETPPIMQIEPWYQGKCITPRVGRLMEALDRERIDIANELDIAVRTIYQHFSWSFHVPLETPITDYSSVSGAKTRPLTVSEMNQQMHYYNGNDVLGPSDPESRYVLEDVPYGLVLTVILGRLLNKPAVLHESGIMILSAMYGRDFMSENELLKGLGLIGNSSQIPSLDDWREMAYTGSFSYRGV
;
A
#
# COMPACT_ATOMS: atom_id res chain seq x y z
N MET A 1 -14.78 44.81 -13.17
CA MET A 1 -14.30 46.07 -13.81
C MET A 1 -14.47 47.17 -12.77
N LYS A 2 -13.49 47.98 -12.35
CA LYS A 2 -12.21 48.34 -12.93
C LYS A 2 -11.50 49.27 -11.90
N TRP A 3 -10.20 49.04 -11.65
CA TRP A 3 -9.15 49.93 -11.11
C TRP A 3 -9.24 50.41 -9.63
N MET A 4 -8.34 50.09 -8.69
CA MET A 4 -6.88 50.31 -8.56
C MET A 4 -6.45 51.77 -8.29
N PHE A 5 -5.69 51.92 -7.18
CA PHE A 5 -4.56 52.84 -6.93
C PHE A 5 -4.85 54.27 -6.42
N ILE A 6 -4.37 54.60 -5.20
CA ILE A 6 -3.20 55.48 -4.97
C ILE A 6 -2.95 55.75 -3.48
N LEU A 7 -1.66 55.64 -3.14
CA LEU A 7 -0.95 56.13 -1.96
C LEU A 7 -1.40 57.51 -1.43
N TRP A 8 -1.44 57.62 -0.10
CA TRP A 8 -1.09 58.90 0.56
C TRP A 8 -0.10 58.67 1.70
N MET A 9 0.98 59.44 1.61
CA MET A 9 2.20 59.45 2.41
C MET A 9 2.05 60.36 3.65
N ILE A 10 2.64 59.92 4.77
CA ILE A 10 3.60 60.68 5.61
C ILE A 10 3.12 61.98 6.30
N ARG A 11 3.17 62.00 7.65
CA ARG A 11 4.19 62.69 8.50
C ARG A 11 3.75 62.70 9.97
N LEU A 12 4.66 62.33 10.87
CA LEU A 12 4.93 62.91 12.20
C LEU A 12 6.12 62.11 12.77
N CYS A 13 7.33 62.63 12.59
CA CYS A 13 8.11 63.37 13.60
C CYS A 13 8.88 62.46 14.57
N SER A 14 10.08 62.09 14.11
CA SER A 14 11.39 62.27 14.78
C SER A 14 11.44 62.54 16.30
N GLY A 15 12.26 61.73 16.99
CA GLY A 15 12.92 62.12 18.24
C GLY A 15 13.80 61.03 18.86
N PHE A 16 15.09 61.37 19.04
CA PHE A 16 16.10 60.77 19.94
C PHE A 16 16.96 59.54 19.50
N GLN A 17 18.22 59.87 19.16
CA GLN A 17 19.42 59.05 19.41
C GLN A 17 19.78 59.09 20.91
N ILE A 18 20.42 58.04 21.46
CA ILE A 18 21.87 57.90 21.71
C ILE A 18 22.11 56.55 22.46
N PHE A 19 23.29 55.96 22.21
CA PHE A 19 24.08 54.97 22.98
C PHE A 19 24.11 53.51 22.48
N SER A 20 25.22 53.22 21.80
CA SER A 20 25.80 51.91 21.58
C SER A 20 26.35 51.32 22.89
N SER A 21 26.05 50.07 23.21
CA SER A 21 27.01 48.98 23.07
C SER A 21 26.42 47.62 23.47
N SER A 22 26.81 46.61 22.69
CA SER A 22 27.07 45.23 23.07
C SER A 22 25.90 44.23 23.20
N TYR A 23 26.14 43.08 22.55
CA TYR A 23 25.44 41.78 22.61
C TYR A 23 24.16 41.59 21.80
N GLN A 24 24.34 41.42 20.48
CA GLN A 24 23.52 40.47 19.70
C GLN A 24 24.41 39.40 19.07
N SER A 25 24.21 38.17 19.53
CA SER A 25 24.75 36.94 18.97
C SER A 25 24.05 36.60 17.65
N ARG A 26 24.88 36.19 16.68
CA ARG A 26 24.58 35.98 15.27
C ARG A 26 23.64 34.81 15.02
N TRP A 27 22.64 35.02 14.17
CA TRP A 27 22.15 34.02 13.21
C TRP A 27 22.00 34.68 11.84
N ARG A 28 23.12 34.80 11.11
CA ARG A 28 23.11 35.05 9.67
C ARG A 28 23.02 33.69 8.97
N ILE A 29 21.91 33.45 8.28
CA ILE A 29 21.77 32.38 7.30
C ILE A 29 22.79 32.66 6.19
N ARG A 30 23.90 31.91 6.20
CA ARG A 30 24.82 31.81 5.07
C ARG A 30 24.10 30.99 4.01
N SER A 31 23.78 31.62 2.87
CA SER A 31 23.58 30.90 1.62
C SER A 31 24.92 30.26 1.24
N LEU A 32 25.07 28.97 1.55
CA LEU A 32 26.12 28.15 1.00
C LEU A 32 25.76 27.89 -0.47
N ARG A 33 26.32 28.70 -1.37
CA ARG A 33 26.58 28.25 -2.74
C ARG A 33 27.55 27.08 -2.61
N LEU A 34 27.03 25.87 -2.72
CA LEU A 34 27.85 24.68 -2.95
C LEU A 34 28.47 24.84 -4.34
N ASN A 35 29.79 24.77 -4.39
CA ASN A 35 30.54 24.73 -5.65
C ASN A 35 30.05 23.53 -6.46
N GLU A 36 29.30 23.83 -7.52
CA GLU A 36 29.03 22.96 -8.65
C GLU A 36 30.36 22.58 -9.29
N SER A 37 30.83 21.34 -9.09
CA SER A 37 31.65 20.57 -10.04
C SER A 37 32.38 19.35 -9.46
N ASN A 38 32.45 19.12 -8.14
CA ASN A 38 33.27 18.02 -7.58
C ASN A 38 32.60 17.17 -6.47
N ALA A 39 31.26 17.09 -6.41
CA ALA A 39 30.55 16.32 -5.37
C ALA A 39 29.45 15.37 -5.87
N ILE A 40 29.37 15.11 -7.19
CA ILE A 40 28.34 14.23 -7.78
C ILE A 40 28.86 12.79 -8.03
N ASP A 41 30.17 12.55 -7.93
CA ASP A 41 30.76 11.23 -8.27
C ASP A 41 30.94 10.25 -7.10
N ASN A 42 30.58 10.60 -5.85
CA ASN A 42 30.86 9.76 -4.66
C ASN A 42 29.61 9.18 -3.94
N LEU A 43 28.45 9.17 -4.58
CA LEU A 43 27.26 8.40 -4.15
C LEU A 43 26.77 7.50 -5.29
N ARG A 44 27.67 6.71 -5.89
CA ARG A 44 27.22 5.55 -6.66
C ARG A 44 26.59 4.57 -5.68
N ASN A 45 25.29 4.33 -5.81
CA ASN A 45 24.57 3.30 -5.05
C ASN A 45 25.38 1.99 -5.11
N PRO A 46 25.75 1.37 -3.98
CA PRO A 46 26.44 0.08 -3.96
C PRO A 46 25.52 -1.09 -4.37
N ILE A 47 24.35 -0.79 -4.95
CA ILE A 47 23.25 -1.72 -5.17
C ILE A 47 23.19 -1.99 -6.67
N PRO A 48 23.28 -3.26 -7.12
CA PRO A 48 23.16 -3.58 -8.53
C PRO A 48 21.81 -3.12 -9.07
N SER A 49 21.78 -2.62 -10.31
CA SER A 49 20.52 -2.45 -11.02
C SER A 49 19.84 -3.83 -11.13
N LEU A 50 18.52 -3.86 -10.94
CA LEU A 50 17.73 -5.09 -10.92
C LEU A 50 16.59 -4.97 -11.93
N LYS A 51 16.37 -6.04 -12.67
CA LYS A 51 15.19 -6.26 -13.51
C LYS A 51 14.05 -6.77 -12.64
N VAL A 52 12.96 -6.01 -12.58
CA VAL A 52 11.84 -6.26 -11.66
C VAL A 52 10.55 -6.45 -12.43
N GLY A 53 9.90 -7.59 -12.24
CA GLY A 53 8.56 -7.84 -12.78
C GLY A 53 7.48 -7.22 -11.91
N ILE A 54 6.53 -6.51 -12.52
CA ILE A 54 5.41 -5.84 -11.86
C ILE A 54 4.12 -6.46 -12.40
N VAL A 55 3.34 -7.05 -11.50
CA VAL A 55 2.04 -7.67 -11.79
C VAL A 55 0.96 -6.60 -11.61
N GLY A 56 0.27 -6.28 -12.70
CA GLY A 56 -0.73 -5.22 -12.78
C GLY A 56 -0.27 -4.04 -13.64
N ALA A 57 -1.23 -3.26 -14.15
CA ALA A 57 -0.98 -2.10 -15.02
C ALA A 57 -1.85 -0.88 -14.66
N GLY A 58 -2.31 -0.82 -13.40
CA GLY A 58 -3.06 0.29 -12.84
C GLY A 58 -2.17 1.38 -12.26
N SER A 59 -2.78 2.33 -11.55
CA SER A 59 -2.08 3.49 -10.97
C SER A 59 -0.91 3.10 -10.06
N VAL A 60 -1.09 2.09 -9.20
CA VAL A 60 -0.04 1.63 -8.28
C VAL A 60 1.11 0.97 -9.04
N ALA A 61 0.83 0.16 -10.06
CA ALA A 61 1.86 -0.46 -10.89
C ALA A 61 2.73 0.58 -11.61
N PHE A 62 2.11 1.58 -12.26
CA PHE A 62 2.85 2.65 -12.94
C PHE A 62 3.64 3.52 -11.96
N GLY A 63 3.07 3.82 -10.79
CA GLY A 63 3.80 4.52 -9.73
C GLY A 63 4.98 3.71 -9.19
N THR A 64 4.82 2.40 -9.06
CA THR A 64 5.88 1.48 -8.61
C THR A 64 7.00 1.42 -9.64
N ALA A 65 6.66 1.32 -10.93
CA ALA A 65 7.63 1.40 -12.03
C ALA A 65 8.39 2.72 -12.05
N SER A 66 7.70 3.84 -11.82
CA SER A 66 8.32 5.17 -11.72
C SER A 66 9.32 5.25 -10.56
N LEU A 67 8.96 4.71 -9.38
CA LEU A 67 9.87 4.68 -8.23
C LEU A 67 11.10 3.80 -8.48
N LEU A 68 10.89 2.58 -9.01
CA LEU A 68 11.99 1.67 -9.37
C LEU A 68 12.96 2.32 -10.36
N SER A 69 12.44 2.92 -11.42
CA SER A 69 13.25 3.59 -12.43
C SER A 69 13.98 4.81 -11.88
N SER A 70 13.35 5.60 -10.99
CA SER A 70 14.02 6.74 -10.34
C SER A 70 15.21 6.32 -9.46
N LEU A 71 15.25 5.05 -9.05
CA LEU A 71 16.33 4.43 -8.29
C LEU A 71 17.24 3.55 -9.17
N SER A 72 17.17 3.72 -10.50
CA SER A 72 18.00 3.04 -11.51
C SER A 72 17.76 1.53 -11.64
N HIS A 73 16.57 1.04 -11.30
CA HIS A 73 16.12 -0.33 -11.59
C HIS A 73 15.33 -0.39 -12.91
N ASP A 74 15.23 -1.58 -13.51
CA ASP A 74 14.60 -1.84 -14.81
C ASP A 74 13.22 -2.52 -14.63
N PRO A 75 12.11 -1.77 -14.68
CA PRO A 75 10.78 -2.32 -14.48
C PRO A 75 10.22 -3.01 -15.73
N MET A 76 9.56 -4.15 -15.53
CA MET A 76 8.71 -4.83 -16.52
C MET A 76 7.28 -4.92 -16.02
N ILE A 77 6.30 -4.47 -16.80
CA ILE A 77 4.88 -4.51 -16.44
C ILE A 77 4.17 -5.65 -17.16
N TRP A 78 3.28 -6.34 -16.46
CA TRP A 78 2.34 -7.31 -17.03
C TRP A 78 0.90 -6.98 -16.62
N SER A 79 -0.02 -6.98 -17.59
CA SER A 79 -1.46 -6.91 -17.33
C SER A 79 -2.09 -8.27 -17.59
N PRO A 80 -2.72 -8.92 -16.59
CA PRO A 80 -3.33 -10.25 -16.78
C PRO A 80 -4.47 -10.24 -17.79
N SER A 81 -5.22 -9.15 -17.90
CA SER A 81 -6.29 -8.99 -18.89
C SER A 81 -5.81 -8.43 -20.23
N GLY A 82 -4.53 -8.02 -20.34
CA GLY A 82 -4.00 -7.28 -21.48
C GLY A 82 -4.52 -5.83 -21.62
N ALA A 83 -5.73 -5.54 -21.13
CA ALA A 83 -6.39 -4.25 -21.28
C ALA A 83 -5.58 -3.08 -20.70
N GLY A 84 -4.90 -3.30 -19.57
CA GLY A 84 -4.15 -2.25 -18.89
C GLY A 84 -2.86 -1.81 -19.61
N THR A 85 -2.39 -2.59 -20.58
CA THR A 85 -1.14 -2.41 -21.33
C THR A 85 -1.35 -2.10 -22.82
N ILE A 86 -2.59 -2.01 -23.31
CA ILE A 86 -2.89 -1.78 -24.74
C ILE A 86 -2.12 -0.58 -25.31
N ASP A 87 -2.19 0.58 -24.64
CA ASP A 87 -1.51 1.80 -25.11
C ASP A 87 0.02 1.70 -25.04
N LEU A 88 0.54 0.94 -24.07
CA LEU A 88 1.97 0.67 -23.98
C LEU A 88 2.41 -0.18 -25.18
N LEU A 89 1.67 -1.26 -25.48
CA LEU A 89 1.95 -2.14 -26.61
C LEU A 89 1.87 -1.37 -27.94
N ALA A 90 0.86 -0.51 -28.11
CA ALA A 90 0.67 0.29 -29.31
C ALA A 90 1.82 1.28 -29.58
N SER A 91 2.52 1.73 -28.53
CA SER A 91 3.66 2.65 -28.62
C SER A 91 5.02 1.97 -28.41
N SER A 92 5.03 0.64 -28.31
CA SER A 92 6.23 -0.12 -27.98
C SER A 92 7.20 -0.25 -29.16
N GLN A 93 8.48 -0.37 -28.84
CA GLN A 93 9.54 -0.76 -29.76
C GLN A 93 10.07 -2.12 -29.34
N ALA A 94 10.32 -2.99 -30.31
CA ALA A 94 10.93 -4.29 -30.06
C ALA A 94 12.43 -4.13 -29.77
N SER A 95 12.90 -4.80 -28.73
CA SER A 95 14.31 -4.97 -28.39
C SER A 95 14.55 -6.44 -28.06
N GLY A 96 15.02 -7.20 -29.06
CA GLY A 96 14.99 -8.66 -29.01
C GLY A 96 13.56 -9.18 -28.83
N ASP A 97 13.37 -10.12 -27.91
CA ASP A 97 12.05 -10.72 -27.59
C ASP A 97 11.22 -9.86 -26.61
N THR A 98 11.68 -8.66 -26.26
CA THR A 98 11.01 -7.78 -25.29
C THR A 98 10.48 -6.52 -25.96
N LEU A 99 9.26 -6.14 -25.59
CA LEU A 99 8.67 -4.85 -25.98
C LEU A 99 9.00 -3.79 -24.93
N ILE A 100 9.48 -2.63 -25.38
CA ILE A 100 9.83 -1.49 -24.53
C ILE A 100 8.95 -0.31 -24.90
N SER A 101 8.33 0.31 -23.90
CA SER A 101 7.51 1.51 -24.05
C SER A 101 7.99 2.60 -23.10
N LYS A 102 7.50 3.84 -23.27
CA LYS A 102 7.80 4.96 -22.36
C LYS A 102 6.62 5.29 -21.47
N ILE A 103 6.88 5.53 -20.19
CA ILE A 103 5.92 6.11 -19.26
C ILE A 103 6.39 7.51 -18.85
N HIS A 104 5.47 8.47 -18.91
CA HIS A 104 5.68 9.81 -18.37
C HIS A 104 5.16 9.91 -16.94
N SER A 105 6.04 10.20 -15.99
CA SER A 105 5.72 10.39 -14.57
C SER A 105 5.75 11.87 -14.20
N THR A 106 4.76 12.31 -13.45
CA THR A 106 4.64 13.68 -12.92
C THR A 106 4.35 13.66 -11.41
N GLY A 107 4.43 14.83 -10.76
CA GLY A 107 4.11 14.99 -9.34
C GLY A 107 5.33 14.80 -8.46
N ALA A 108 5.27 13.93 -7.45
CA ALA A 108 6.37 13.71 -6.52
C ALA A 108 7.60 13.05 -7.18
N LEU A 109 7.43 12.41 -8.34
CA LEU A 109 8.50 11.89 -9.19
C LEU A 109 8.25 12.36 -10.62
N GLU A 110 9.11 13.24 -11.12
CA GLU A 110 8.98 13.85 -12.44
C GLU A 110 10.12 13.39 -13.36
N HIS A 111 9.80 12.48 -14.27
CA HIS A 111 10.73 11.92 -15.25
C HIS A 111 9.99 11.09 -16.30
N THR A 112 10.66 10.80 -17.40
CA THR A 112 10.21 9.85 -18.41
C THR A 112 11.17 8.69 -18.45
N PHE A 113 10.65 7.46 -18.42
CA PHE A 113 11.46 6.27 -18.33
C PHE A 113 10.95 5.16 -19.25
N ASP A 114 11.86 4.26 -19.61
CA ASP A 114 11.57 3.06 -20.37
C ASP A 114 11.00 1.98 -19.43
N VAL A 115 9.99 1.27 -19.91
CA VAL A 115 9.35 0.15 -19.22
C VAL A 115 9.23 -1.02 -20.19
N ARG A 116 9.64 -2.21 -19.74
CA ARG A 116 9.41 -3.44 -20.50
C ARG A 116 7.96 -3.89 -20.34
N VAL A 117 7.39 -4.51 -21.35
CA VAL A 117 6.01 -5.04 -21.30
C VAL A 117 6.05 -6.54 -21.55
N ALA A 118 5.60 -7.31 -20.56
CA ALA A 118 5.49 -8.76 -20.68
C ALA A 118 4.17 -9.14 -21.36
N SER A 119 4.25 -10.08 -22.30
CA SER A 119 3.11 -10.65 -23.02
C SER A 119 2.42 -11.79 -22.27
N SER A 120 3.11 -12.42 -21.33
CA SER A 120 2.61 -13.56 -20.55
C SER A 120 3.17 -13.58 -19.13
N ALA A 121 2.52 -14.37 -18.25
CA ALA A 121 3.02 -14.65 -16.91
C ALA A 121 4.40 -15.32 -16.96
N GLU A 122 4.61 -16.25 -17.90
CA GLU A 122 5.89 -16.92 -18.13
C GLU A 122 6.99 -15.90 -18.42
N GLN A 123 6.78 -15.01 -19.40
CA GLN A 123 7.75 -13.98 -19.78
C GLN A 123 8.10 -13.09 -18.59
N LEU A 124 7.10 -12.70 -17.79
CA LEU A 124 7.31 -11.90 -16.60
C LEU A 124 8.19 -12.62 -15.57
N VAL A 125 8.01 -13.93 -15.36
CA VAL A 125 8.81 -14.70 -14.40
C VAL A 125 10.25 -14.87 -14.88
N VAL A 126 10.45 -15.24 -16.14
CA VAL A 126 11.79 -15.65 -16.64
C VAL A 126 12.69 -14.48 -17.05
N SER A 127 12.12 -13.30 -17.34
CA SER A 127 12.87 -12.15 -17.90
C SER A 127 13.33 -11.14 -16.84
N ASN A 128 13.26 -11.50 -15.55
CA ASN A 128 13.58 -10.62 -14.43
C ASN A 128 14.56 -11.29 -13.47
N ASP A 129 15.21 -10.50 -12.61
CA ASP A 129 16.26 -10.97 -11.68
C ASP A 129 15.65 -11.65 -10.45
N ASN A 130 14.72 -12.59 -10.67
CA ASN A 130 13.99 -13.30 -9.62
C ASN A 130 13.21 -12.39 -8.65
N VAL A 131 12.75 -11.23 -9.13
CA VAL A 131 11.92 -10.30 -8.34
C VAL A 131 10.59 -10.04 -9.01
N LEU A 132 9.50 -10.26 -8.28
CA LEU A 132 8.14 -9.91 -8.69
C LEU A 132 7.49 -8.98 -7.65
N VAL A 133 6.70 -8.01 -8.13
CA VAL A 133 5.93 -7.09 -7.28
C VAL A 133 4.47 -7.12 -7.71
N LEU A 134 3.59 -7.59 -6.82
CA LEU A 134 2.13 -7.57 -7.01
C LEU A 134 1.60 -6.18 -6.68
N ALA A 135 1.21 -5.42 -7.72
CA ALA A 135 0.84 -4.02 -7.66
C ALA A 135 -0.57 -3.76 -8.25
N LEU A 136 -1.54 -4.55 -7.81
CA LEU A 136 -2.95 -4.51 -8.22
C LEU A 136 -3.89 -4.64 -7.00
N PRO A 137 -5.17 -4.23 -7.13
CA PRO A 137 -6.20 -4.44 -6.11
C PRO A 137 -6.34 -5.90 -5.68
N VAL A 138 -6.66 -6.12 -4.40
CA VAL A 138 -6.67 -7.46 -3.78
C VAL A 138 -7.68 -8.41 -4.42
N ASN A 139 -8.82 -7.90 -4.89
CA ASN A 139 -9.81 -8.71 -5.61
C ASN A 139 -9.28 -9.31 -6.93
N GLY A 140 -8.15 -8.83 -7.46
CA GLY A 140 -7.45 -9.44 -8.60
C GLY A 140 -6.32 -10.42 -8.22
N HIS A 141 -5.99 -10.56 -6.94
CA HIS A 141 -4.80 -11.33 -6.50
C HIS A 141 -4.92 -12.82 -6.84
N LYS A 142 -6.08 -13.44 -6.60
CA LYS A 142 -6.30 -14.86 -6.86
C LYS A 142 -5.95 -15.24 -8.31
N GLN A 143 -6.53 -14.50 -9.27
CA GLN A 143 -6.33 -14.76 -10.70
C GLN A 143 -4.85 -14.67 -11.10
N VAL A 144 -4.14 -13.65 -10.63
CA VAL A 144 -2.72 -13.50 -11.00
C VAL A 144 -1.81 -14.49 -10.27
N MET A 145 -2.12 -14.84 -9.02
CA MET A 145 -1.36 -15.84 -8.27
C MET A 145 -1.50 -17.22 -8.91
N GLU A 146 -2.70 -17.59 -9.36
CA GLU A 146 -2.96 -18.84 -10.09
C GLU A 146 -2.24 -18.88 -11.45
N ALA A 147 -2.17 -17.75 -12.16
CA ALA A 147 -1.43 -17.66 -13.42
C ALA A 147 0.10 -17.72 -13.22
N LEU A 148 0.61 -17.18 -12.11
CA LEU A 148 2.05 -17.11 -11.83
C LEU A 148 2.61 -18.37 -11.19
N ALA A 149 1.83 -19.08 -10.36
CA ALA A 149 2.34 -20.21 -9.58
C ALA A 149 2.99 -21.31 -10.45
N PRO A 150 2.38 -21.79 -11.57
CA PRO A 150 3.01 -22.80 -12.42
C PRO A 150 4.33 -22.32 -13.04
N GLU A 151 4.39 -21.05 -13.44
CA GLU A 151 5.57 -20.43 -14.04
C GLU A 151 6.71 -20.29 -13.03
N ILE A 152 6.40 -19.84 -11.81
CA ILE A 152 7.37 -19.73 -10.71
C ILE A 152 7.95 -21.09 -10.36
N VAL A 153 7.12 -22.13 -10.21
CA VAL A 153 7.60 -23.48 -9.87
C VAL A 153 8.49 -24.01 -10.99
N ARG A 154 8.08 -23.88 -12.26
CA ARG A 154 8.91 -24.31 -13.40
C ARG A 154 10.25 -23.61 -13.44
N HIS A 155 10.26 -22.29 -13.24
CA HIS A 155 11.46 -21.47 -13.25
C HIS A 155 12.43 -21.85 -12.12
N VAL A 156 11.93 -21.94 -10.89
CA VAL A 156 12.74 -22.31 -9.71
C VAL A 156 13.29 -23.73 -9.84
N MET A 157 12.49 -24.70 -10.27
CA MET A 157 12.94 -26.09 -10.45
C MET A 157 13.96 -26.20 -11.59
N LYS A 158 13.86 -25.36 -12.63
CA LYS A 158 14.88 -25.26 -13.68
C LYS A 158 16.17 -24.70 -13.12
N GLN A 159 16.11 -23.59 -12.37
CA GLN A 159 17.27 -22.99 -11.72
C GLN A 159 17.97 -23.98 -10.80
N GLU A 160 17.22 -24.73 -10.00
CA GLU A 160 17.78 -25.75 -9.12
C GLU A 160 18.60 -26.81 -9.86
N ARG A 161 18.10 -27.33 -10.98
CA ARG A 161 18.82 -28.34 -11.78
C ARG A 161 20.07 -27.80 -12.46
N GLU A 162 20.07 -26.51 -12.81
CA GLU A 162 21.13 -25.87 -13.59
C GLU A 162 22.18 -25.18 -12.69
N SER A 163 21.85 -24.88 -11.44
CA SER A 163 22.72 -24.13 -10.54
C SER A 163 23.67 -25.05 -9.76
N ALA A 164 24.94 -24.63 -9.64
CA ALA A 164 25.81 -25.15 -8.59
C ALA A 164 25.23 -24.79 -7.21
N GLU A 165 25.41 -25.63 -6.18
CA GLU A 165 24.85 -25.44 -4.84
C GLU A 165 25.12 -24.04 -4.25
N ASP A 166 26.26 -23.43 -4.58
CA ASP A 166 26.70 -22.12 -4.08
C ASP A 166 26.06 -20.90 -4.79
N LEU A 167 25.26 -21.11 -5.85
CA LEU A 167 24.66 -20.05 -6.68
C LEU A 167 23.12 -20.01 -6.62
N LYS A 168 22.55 -20.41 -5.48
CA LYS A 168 21.09 -20.36 -5.27
C LYS A 168 20.55 -18.92 -5.29
N LEU A 169 19.77 -18.58 -6.31
CA LEU A 169 19.04 -17.32 -6.40
C LEU A 169 17.59 -17.51 -5.98
N ILE A 170 17.19 -16.84 -4.90
CA ILE A 170 15.82 -16.88 -4.38
C ILE A 170 14.87 -16.12 -5.30
N MET A 171 13.73 -16.72 -5.64
CA MET A 171 12.59 -15.99 -6.19
C MET A 171 11.92 -15.19 -5.07
N HIS A 172 11.99 -13.86 -5.16
CA HIS A 172 11.42 -12.96 -4.18
C HIS A 172 10.18 -12.25 -4.72
N ILE A 173 9.07 -12.44 -4.03
CA ILE A 173 7.77 -11.88 -4.41
C ILE A 173 7.37 -10.84 -3.37
N ILE A 174 6.96 -9.66 -3.82
CA ILE A 174 6.51 -8.56 -2.95
C ILE A 174 5.01 -8.37 -3.16
N ILE A 175 4.22 -8.50 -2.11
CA ILE A 175 2.80 -8.15 -2.11
C ILE A 175 2.68 -6.70 -1.66
N SER A 176 2.49 -5.80 -2.63
CA SER A 176 2.38 -4.34 -2.42
C SER A 176 0.96 -3.93 -1.99
N SER A 177 0.39 -4.63 -1.02
CA SER A 177 -0.91 -4.31 -0.43
C SER A 177 -1.06 -4.96 0.93
N HIS A 178 -2.06 -4.51 1.68
CA HIS A 178 -2.38 -5.02 3.02
C HIS A 178 -2.82 -6.49 3.08
N ALA A 179 -3.04 -7.14 1.93
CA ALA A 179 -3.53 -8.50 1.85
C ALA A 179 -2.41 -9.52 2.12
N SER A 180 -1.88 -9.52 3.32
CA SER A 180 -0.79 -10.42 3.72
C SER A 180 -1.17 -11.89 3.62
N LEU A 181 -2.45 -12.26 3.79
CA LEU A 181 -2.90 -13.64 3.54
C LEU A 181 -2.84 -14.07 2.08
N GLY A 182 -2.65 -13.14 1.14
CA GLY A 182 -2.26 -13.45 -0.22
C GLY A 182 -0.94 -14.21 -0.30
N ALA A 183 0.00 -13.99 0.64
CA ALA A 183 1.21 -14.79 0.71
C ALA A 183 0.91 -16.24 1.06
N VAL A 184 -0.01 -16.48 2.00
CA VAL A 184 -0.41 -17.83 2.41
C VAL A 184 -1.07 -18.58 1.25
N TYR A 185 -1.96 -17.89 0.53
CA TYR A 185 -2.61 -18.42 -0.66
C TYR A 185 -1.58 -18.81 -1.72
N LEU A 186 -0.65 -17.91 -2.05
CA LEU A 186 0.39 -18.17 -3.04
C LEU A 186 1.33 -19.30 -2.59
N MET A 187 1.76 -19.33 -1.32
CA MET A 187 2.57 -20.44 -0.79
C MET A 187 1.87 -21.78 -0.94
N ASN A 188 0.55 -21.85 -0.72
CA ASN A 188 -0.21 -23.08 -0.91
C ASN A 188 -0.27 -23.50 -2.39
N LEU A 189 -0.55 -22.55 -3.29
CA LEU A 189 -0.53 -22.80 -4.74
C LEU A 189 0.84 -23.33 -5.20
N LEU A 190 1.94 -22.74 -4.74
CA LEU A 190 3.29 -23.18 -5.10
C LEU A 190 3.56 -24.62 -4.65
N LYS A 191 3.12 -25.01 -3.44
CA LYS A 191 3.21 -26.40 -2.97
C LYS A 191 2.39 -27.35 -3.83
N GLU A 192 1.16 -26.96 -4.18
CA GLU A 192 0.27 -27.77 -5.00
C GLU A 192 0.82 -27.98 -6.42
N GLU A 193 1.29 -26.91 -7.07
CA GLU A 193 1.91 -26.98 -8.38
C GLU A 193 3.20 -27.82 -8.37
N GLN A 194 4.02 -27.70 -7.31
CA GLN A 194 5.17 -28.60 -7.14
C GLN A 194 4.73 -30.08 -7.06
N ARG A 195 3.71 -30.41 -6.24
CA ARG A 195 3.22 -31.79 -6.13
C ARG A 195 2.71 -32.34 -7.47
N LYS A 196 1.96 -31.53 -8.24
CA LYS A 196 1.47 -31.91 -9.59
C LYS A 196 2.63 -32.24 -10.53
N LEU A 197 3.68 -31.41 -10.54
CA LEU A 197 4.85 -31.61 -11.39
C LEU A 197 5.70 -32.82 -10.97
N LEU A 198 5.88 -33.07 -9.67
CA LEU A 198 6.64 -34.23 -9.18
C LEU A 198 5.90 -35.54 -9.42
N SER A 199 4.59 -35.56 -9.19
CA SER A 199 3.75 -36.75 -9.44
C SER A 199 3.75 -37.15 -10.91
N SER A 200 3.86 -36.18 -11.82
CA SER A 200 3.89 -36.42 -13.27
C SER A 200 5.24 -36.94 -13.79
N ASN A 201 6.34 -36.74 -13.04
CA ASN A 201 7.70 -37.01 -13.52
C ASN A 201 8.50 -38.03 -12.68
N ASN A 202 7.90 -38.62 -11.63
CA ASN A 202 8.54 -39.56 -10.71
C ASN A 202 9.88 -39.05 -10.14
N MET A 203 9.95 -37.75 -9.81
CA MET A 203 11.15 -37.06 -9.34
C MET A 203 11.12 -36.82 -7.83
N SER A 204 12.29 -36.88 -7.20
CA SER A 204 12.53 -36.25 -5.90
C SER A 204 13.06 -34.82 -6.11
N ALA A 205 12.47 -33.83 -5.45
CA ALA A 205 12.96 -32.45 -5.46
C ALA A 205 12.91 -31.83 -4.04
N PRO A 206 13.79 -30.87 -3.72
CA PRO A 206 13.71 -30.07 -2.50
C PRO A 206 12.43 -29.24 -2.50
N LYS A 207 12.06 -28.75 -1.32
CA LYS A 207 10.80 -28.04 -1.14
C LYS A 207 10.88 -26.71 -1.89
N VAL A 208 9.92 -26.43 -2.78
CA VAL A 208 9.89 -25.16 -3.55
C VAL A 208 9.94 -23.93 -2.64
N LEU A 209 9.44 -24.07 -1.42
CA LEU A 209 9.47 -23.04 -0.40
C LEU A 209 10.87 -22.66 0.07
N ASP A 210 11.87 -23.53 -0.11
CA ASP A 210 13.26 -23.19 0.22
C ASP A 210 13.84 -22.19 -0.79
N TRP A 211 13.17 -21.99 -1.94
CA TRP A 211 13.62 -21.15 -3.06
C TRP A 211 12.76 -19.90 -3.26
N VAL A 212 11.72 -19.73 -2.46
CA VAL A 212 10.78 -18.61 -2.58
C VAL A 212 10.69 -17.84 -1.27
N ARG A 213 10.73 -16.51 -1.37
CA ARG A 213 10.41 -15.60 -0.27
C ARG A 213 9.26 -14.69 -0.70
N ILE A 214 8.33 -14.43 0.22
CA ILE A 214 7.24 -13.49 -0.02
C ILE A 214 7.29 -12.39 1.05
N THR A 215 7.52 -11.15 0.63
CA THR A 215 7.45 -9.98 1.50
C THR A 215 6.09 -9.30 1.35
N CYS A 216 5.37 -9.14 2.46
CA CYS A 216 4.08 -8.44 2.50
C CYS A 216 4.24 -7.06 3.10
N TRP A 217 3.62 -6.05 2.48
CA TRP A 217 3.60 -4.69 3.00
C TRP A 217 2.25 -4.35 3.62
N GLY A 218 2.22 -3.48 4.64
CA GLY A 218 0.95 -2.99 5.21
C GLY A 218 0.22 -2.01 4.28
N THR A 219 0.92 -1.46 3.29
CA THR A 219 0.41 -0.49 2.29
C THR A 219 1.36 -0.45 1.10
N THR A 220 0.96 0.18 0.01
CA THR A 220 1.83 0.52 -1.11
C THR A 220 2.93 1.52 -0.69
N ALA A 221 4.13 1.41 -1.26
CA ALA A 221 5.21 2.39 -1.09
C ALA A 221 4.92 3.76 -1.75
N VAL A 222 4.06 3.76 -2.75
CA VAL A 222 3.65 4.96 -3.50
C VAL A 222 2.13 5.04 -3.61
N THR A 223 1.63 6.26 -3.67
CA THR A 223 0.26 6.54 -4.12
C THR A 223 0.34 7.28 -5.44
N ALA A 224 -0.44 6.85 -6.41
CA ALA A 224 -0.39 7.41 -7.75
C ALA A 224 -1.79 7.39 -8.39
N ARG A 225 -1.95 8.18 -9.44
CA ARG A 225 -3.13 8.20 -10.31
C ARG A 225 -2.67 8.05 -11.75
N LYS A 226 -3.09 6.97 -12.41
CA LYS A 226 -2.90 6.80 -13.85
C LYS A 226 -3.71 7.90 -14.57
N LEU A 227 -3.06 8.64 -15.45
CA LEU A 227 -3.68 9.74 -16.20
C LEU A 227 -4.03 9.30 -17.64
N SER A 228 -3.21 8.42 -18.22
CA SER A 228 -3.45 7.76 -19.51
C SER A 228 -2.77 6.38 -19.53
N GLY A 229 -2.88 5.63 -20.63
CA GLY A 229 -2.16 4.35 -20.78
C GLY A 229 -0.64 4.44 -20.78
N SER A 230 -0.06 5.64 -20.91
CA SER A 230 1.39 5.89 -20.90
C SER A 230 1.81 7.00 -19.92
N SER A 231 0.92 7.43 -19.01
CA SER A 231 1.25 8.48 -18.04
C SER A 231 0.66 8.27 -16.65
N VAL A 232 1.41 8.72 -15.65
CA VAL A 232 1.06 8.58 -14.24
C VAL A 232 1.43 9.85 -13.46
N LYS A 233 0.55 10.23 -12.53
CA LYS A 233 0.85 11.23 -11.51
C LYS A 233 1.17 10.53 -10.20
N VAL A 234 2.42 10.57 -9.76
CA VAL A 234 2.82 10.12 -8.43
C VAL A 234 2.42 11.19 -7.44
N LEU A 235 1.47 10.86 -6.56
CA LEU A 235 0.94 11.79 -5.57
C LEU A 235 1.88 11.88 -4.36
N THR A 236 2.38 10.73 -3.89
CA THR A 236 3.24 10.66 -2.71
C THR A 236 4.11 9.41 -2.76
N VAL A 237 5.32 9.56 -2.26
CA VAL A 237 6.29 8.49 -2.01
C VAL A 237 6.42 8.36 -0.48
N ARG A 238 5.95 7.25 0.10
CA ARG A 238 5.74 7.16 1.55
C ARG A 238 7.05 7.08 2.33
N GLN A 239 7.17 7.82 3.43
CA GLN A 239 8.35 7.78 4.30
C GLN A 239 8.51 6.45 5.05
N ALA A 240 7.40 5.76 5.33
CA ALA A 240 7.42 4.50 6.07
C ALA A 240 6.38 3.51 5.52
N VAL A 241 6.79 2.25 5.41
CA VAL A 241 5.97 1.10 5.02
C VAL A 241 6.28 -0.06 5.97
N ASP A 242 5.26 -0.57 6.62
CA ASP A 242 5.40 -1.75 7.47
C ASP A 242 5.57 -3.00 6.61
N PHE A 243 6.47 -3.91 6.96
CA PHE A 243 6.65 -5.17 6.23
C PHE A 243 6.97 -6.35 7.12
N CYS A 244 6.75 -7.55 6.57
CA CYS A 244 7.29 -8.81 7.06
C CYS A 244 7.56 -9.74 5.85
N THR A 245 8.35 -10.78 6.06
CA THR A 245 8.72 -11.75 5.02
C THR A 245 8.43 -13.17 5.50
N VAL A 246 7.88 -14.00 4.62
CA VAL A 246 7.60 -15.42 4.86
C VAL A 246 8.28 -16.33 3.82
N PRO A 247 8.78 -17.51 4.21
CA PRO A 247 8.98 -17.93 5.60
C PRO A 247 9.91 -16.97 6.32
N ALA A 248 9.70 -16.76 7.63
CA ALA A 248 10.49 -15.82 8.40
C ALA A 248 11.94 -16.28 8.46
N SER A 249 12.88 -15.37 8.24
CA SER A 249 14.30 -15.64 8.34
C SER A 249 14.92 -14.85 9.50
N PRO A 250 15.85 -15.44 10.28
CA PRO A 250 16.76 -14.65 11.10
C PRO A 250 17.56 -13.64 10.26
N LEU A 251 17.70 -13.91 8.95
CA LEU A 251 18.37 -13.02 8.00
C LEU A 251 17.58 -11.74 7.69
N ASP A 252 16.28 -11.66 7.96
CA ASP A 252 15.49 -10.43 7.74
C ASP A 252 15.82 -9.32 8.77
N ASP A 253 16.76 -9.60 9.68
CA ASP A 253 17.40 -8.61 10.55
C ASP A 253 18.21 -7.58 9.72
N PRO A 254 17.99 -6.26 9.94
CA PRO A 254 18.79 -5.19 9.36
C PRO A 254 20.31 -5.32 9.53
N THR A 255 20.81 -6.14 10.47
CA THR A 255 22.25 -6.28 10.74
C THR A 255 22.98 -7.30 9.86
N ASN A 256 22.30 -8.04 8.98
CA ASN A 256 22.95 -9.05 8.13
C ASN A 256 23.60 -8.43 6.87
N THR A 257 24.79 -8.91 6.44
CA THR A 257 25.71 -8.17 5.52
C THR A 257 26.08 -8.84 4.18
N GLY A 258 25.29 -9.78 3.65
CA GLY A 258 25.58 -10.38 2.33
C GLY A 258 25.30 -9.41 1.17
N ASP A 259 26.33 -8.76 0.62
CA ASP A 259 26.19 -7.71 -0.43
C ASP A 259 26.11 -8.24 -1.87
N ASN A 260 26.07 -9.56 -2.06
CA ASN A 260 25.85 -10.17 -3.37
C ASN A 260 24.35 -10.34 -3.68
N LEU A 261 24.03 -10.61 -4.95
CA LEU A 261 22.63 -10.72 -5.41
C LEU A 261 21.83 -11.78 -4.62
N GLY A 262 22.40 -12.96 -4.36
CA GLY A 262 21.74 -14.01 -3.58
C GLY A 262 21.39 -13.57 -2.16
N GLY A 263 22.30 -12.85 -1.50
CA GLY A 263 22.09 -12.24 -0.19
C GLY A 263 20.96 -11.23 -0.20
N ILE A 264 20.93 -10.33 -1.19
CA ILE A 264 19.86 -9.34 -1.36
C ILE A 264 18.50 -10.03 -1.56
N LEU A 265 18.40 -10.99 -2.49
CA LEU A 265 17.14 -11.70 -2.77
C LEU A 265 16.65 -12.54 -1.60
N SER A 266 17.54 -13.03 -0.74
CA SER A 266 17.18 -13.84 0.43
C SER A 266 16.67 -13.03 1.64
N ASN A 267 16.79 -11.70 1.61
CA ASN A 267 16.49 -10.81 2.73
C ASN A 267 15.47 -9.73 2.32
N GLY A 268 14.27 -9.78 2.90
CA GLY A 268 13.18 -8.86 2.53
C GLY A 268 13.48 -7.39 2.83
N TYR A 269 14.16 -7.10 3.94
CA TYR A 269 14.57 -5.74 4.31
C TYR A 269 15.55 -5.17 3.29
N ARG A 270 16.62 -5.91 2.98
CA ARG A 270 17.65 -5.50 2.01
C ARG A 270 17.03 -5.28 0.64
N LEU A 271 16.30 -6.26 0.11
CA LEU A 271 15.67 -6.14 -1.20
C LEU A 271 14.75 -4.92 -1.27
N CYS A 272 13.87 -4.73 -0.28
CA CYS A 272 12.95 -3.61 -0.31
C CYS A 272 13.68 -2.26 -0.23
N ASN A 273 14.70 -2.12 0.61
CA ASN A 273 15.50 -0.90 0.68
C ASN A 273 16.34 -0.66 -0.57
N SER A 274 16.84 -1.72 -1.20
CA SER A 274 17.52 -1.64 -2.49
C SER A 274 16.60 -1.09 -3.56
N LEU A 275 15.42 -1.69 -3.72
CA LEU A 275 14.48 -1.36 -4.78
C LEU A 275 13.76 -0.03 -4.60
N PHE A 276 13.47 0.35 -3.35
CA PHE A 276 12.57 1.46 -3.06
C PHE A 276 13.14 2.46 -2.05
N GLY A 277 14.35 2.26 -1.52
CA GLY A 277 14.97 3.16 -0.54
C GLY A 277 14.54 2.92 0.93
N PRO A 278 15.15 3.63 1.90
CA PRO A 278 15.08 3.35 3.34
C PRO A 278 13.74 3.74 3.98
N ARG A 279 12.69 2.97 3.72
CA ARG A 279 11.33 3.24 4.23
C ARG A 279 10.67 2.04 4.91
N PHE A 280 11.33 0.89 4.96
CA PHE A 280 10.71 -0.35 5.40
C PHE A 280 10.93 -0.59 6.89
N LYS A 281 9.83 -0.82 7.62
CA LYS A 281 9.83 -1.08 9.05
C LYS A 281 9.32 -2.49 9.33
N TYR A 282 10.19 -3.33 9.88
CA TYR A 282 9.84 -4.70 10.22
C TYR A 282 8.76 -4.73 11.31
N ARG A 283 7.80 -5.65 11.19
CA ARG A 283 6.76 -5.88 12.19
C ARG A 283 6.87 -7.27 12.82
N LYS A 284 7.08 -7.28 14.14
CA LYS A 284 6.87 -8.48 14.97
C LYS A 284 5.39 -8.86 14.91
N GLY A 285 5.10 -10.16 14.85
CA GLY A 285 3.76 -10.71 14.61
C GLY A 285 3.50 -11.11 13.15
N GLY A 286 4.49 -10.95 12.27
CA GLY A 286 4.47 -11.50 10.91
C GLY A 286 3.27 -11.02 10.08
N LEU A 287 2.69 -11.93 9.29
CA LEU A 287 1.57 -11.60 8.39
C LEU A 287 0.35 -11.03 9.13
N LEU A 288 0.09 -11.45 10.37
CA LEU A 288 -1.00 -10.94 11.21
C LEU A 288 -0.78 -9.47 11.57
N ALA A 289 0.46 -9.09 11.92
CA ALA A 289 0.80 -7.70 12.19
C ALA A 289 0.62 -6.82 10.96
N ILE A 290 0.91 -7.33 9.77
CA ILE A 290 0.68 -6.62 8.51
C ILE A 290 -0.81 -6.43 8.22
N SER A 291 -1.64 -7.48 8.37
CA SER A 291 -3.09 -7.37 8.21
C SER A 291 -3.69 -6.34 9.16
N LEU A 292 -3.34 -6.44 10.45
CA LEU A 292 -3.90 -5.59 11.49
C LEU A 292 -3.33 -4.17 11.47
N SER A 293 -2.19 -3.91 10.82
CA SER A 293 -1.60 -2.56 10.74
C SER A 293 -2.19 -1.69 9.62
N ASN A 294 -3.06 -2.24 8.76
CA ASN A 294 -3.76 -1.44 7.76
C ASN A 294 -5.06 -0.85 8.32
N LEU A 295 -5.15 0.48 8.37
CA LEU A 295 -6.34 1.17 8.85
C LEU A 295 -7.30 1.58 7.73
N ASN A 296 -6.94 1.38 6.46
CA ASN A 296 -7.81 1.76 5.34
C ASN A 296 -9.20 1.12 5.44
N PRO A 297 -9.35 -0.20 5.71
CA PRO A 297 -10.67 -0.82 5.69
C PRO A 297 -11.65 -0.21 6.68
N GLN A 298 -11.26 -0.08 7.95
CA GLN A 298 -12.12 0.52 8.97
C GLN A 298 -12.36 2.02 8.74
N ASN A 299 -11.35 2.74 8.22
CA ASN A 299 -11.48 4.18 7.96
C ASN A 299 -12.44 4.42 6.79
N HIS A 300 -12.30 3.64 5.72
CA HIS A 300 -13.20 3.68 4.58
C HIS A 300 -14.61 3.23 4.97
N LEU A 301 -14.77 2.24 5.85
CA LEU A 301 -16.08 1.89 6.39
C LEU A 301 -16.77 3.09 7.06
N GLY A 302 -16.05 3.82 7.92
CA GLY A 302 -16.57 5.03 8.56
C GLY A 302 -16.94 6.13 7.54
N ILE A 303 -16.10 6.34 6.53
CA ILE A 303 -16.34 7.30 5.44
C ILE A 303 -17.60 6.92 4.66
N VAL A 304 -17.70 5.66 4.21
CA VAL A 304 -18.78 5.16 3.37
C VAL A 304 -20.11 5.20 4.12
N LEU A 305 -20.17 4.65 5.34
CA LEU A 305 -21.43 4.66 6.12
C LEU A 305 -21.91 6.08 6.42
N GLY A 306 -20.98 7.01 6.68
CA GLY A 306 -21.32 8.41 6.93
C GLY A 306 -21.74 9.20 5.68
N ASN A 307 -21.45 8.69 4.47
CA ASN A 307 -21.56 9.46 3.22
C ASN A 307 -22.09 8.65 2.02
N MET A 308 -22.78 7.52 2.24
CA MET A 308 -23.26 6.65 1.14
C MET A 308 -24.07 7.42 0.11
N SER A 309 -24.97 8.32 0.52
CA SER A 309 -25.78 9.12 -0.42
C SER A 309 -24.98 10.12 -1.27
N ARG A 310 -23.74 10.43 -0.89
CA ARG A 310 -22.81 11.25 -1.71
C ARG A 310 -21.97 10.40 -2.66
N MET A 311 -21.73 9.15 -2.27
CA MET A 311 -21.02 8.16 -3.07
C MET A 311 -21.93 7.52 -4.11
N ASP A 312 -23.20 7.32 -3.78
CA ASP A 312 -24.27 6.78 -4.62
C ASP A 312 -25.43 7.79 -4.70
N PRO A 313 -25.24 8.93 -5.39
CA PRO A 313 -26.31 9.90 -5.58
C PRO A 313 -27.40 9.28 -6.45
N PRO A 314 -28.70 9.50 -6.13
CA PRO A 314 -29.78 8.95 -6.93
C PRO A 314 -29.67 9.48 -8.38
N PRO A 315 -29.97 8.65 -9.39
CA PRO A 315 -30.08 9.15 -10.75
C PRO A 315 -31.17 10.23 -10.81
N PRO A 316 -31.06 11.19 -11.74
CA PRO A 316 -32.12 12.17 -11.94
C PRO A 316 -33.45 11.45 -12.24
N PRO A 317 -34.60 12.01 -11.82
CA PRO A 317 -35.89 11.43 -12.16
C PRO A 317 -36.06 11.40 -13.70
N PRO A 318 -36.95 10.53 -14.23
CA PRO A 318 -37.30 10.56 -15.65
C PRO A 318 -37.68 11.98 -16.08
N PRO A 319 -37.28 12.42 -17.27
CA PRO A 319 -37.58 13.77 -17.74
C PRO A 319 -39.09 13.95 -17.88
N ILE A 320 -39.58 15.14 -17.53
CA ILE A 320 -41.02 15.48 -17.56
C ILE A 320 -41.55 15.51 -19.00
N ASP A 321 -40.67 15.85 -19.94
CA ASP A 321 -40.92 15.85 -21.38
C ASP A 321 -39.63 15.50 -22.14
N SER A 322 -39.73 15.23 -23.44
CA SER A 322 -38.58 14.89 -24.29
C SER A 322 -37.61 16.04 -24.55
N GLU A 323 -37.96 17.27 -24.17
CA GLU A 323 -37.18 18.48 -24.46
C GLU A 323 -36.32 18.93 -23.27
N THR A 324 -36.63 18.46 -22.06
CA THR A 324 -35.91 18.80 -20.83
C THR A 324 -34.89 17.71 -20.49
N PRO A 325 -33.60 17.87 -20.82
CA PRO A 325 -32.59 16.89 -20.46
C PRO A 325 -32.43 16.82 -18.93
N PRO A 326 -32.20 15.64 -18.36
CA PRO A 326 -31.96 15.50 -16.93
C PRO A 326 -30.67 16.24 -16.53
N ILE A 327 -30.76 17.09 -15.51
CA ILE A 327 -29.60 17.75 -14.92
C ILE A 327 -28.98 16.78 -13.92
N MET A 328 -27.85 16.17 -14.29
CA MET A 328 -27.06 15.35 -13.37
C MET A 328 -25.84 16.15 -12.91
N GLN A 329 -25.96 16.80 -11.75
CA GLN A 329 -24.84 17.45 -11.08
C GLN A 329 -24.53 16.70 -9.78
N ILE A 330 -23.41 15.98 -9.77
CA ILE A 330 -22.92 15.32 -8.55
C ILE A 330 -22.12 16.36 -7.76
N GLU A 331 -22.48 16.58 -6.50
CA GLU A 331 -21.74 17.47 -5.60
C GLU A 331 -20.32 16.92 -5.37
N PRO A 332 -19.25 17.66 -5.69
CA PRO A 332 -17.92 17.28 -5.24
C PRO A 332 -17.84 17.44 -3.72
N TRP A 333 -17.42 16.38 -3.04
CA TRP A 333 -17.28 16.37 -1.58
C TRP A 333 -15.89 15.91 -1.16
N TYR A 334 -15.45 16.36 0.02
CA TYR A 334 -14.14 16.05 0.57
C TYR A 334 -14.26 15.06 1.72
N GLN A 335 -13.35 14.08 1.78
CA GLN A 335 -13.41 13.01 2.77
C GLN A 335 -13.20 13.55 4.18
N GLY A 336 -12.09 14.26 4.41
CA GLY A 336 -11.72 14.79 5.72
C GLY A 336 -12.73 15.80 6.24
N LYS A 337 -13.16 16.74 5.38
CA LYS A 337 -14.25 17.67 5.68
C LYS A 337 -15.51 16.98 6.21
N CYS A 338 -15.87 15.84 5.63
CA CYS A 338 -17.08 15.09 5.97
C CYS A 338 -16.92 14.15 7.19
N ILE A 339 -15.73 14.04 7.80
CA ILE A 339 -15.55 13.35 9.08
C ILE A 339 -16.03 14.24 10.22
N THR A 340 -17.35 14.23 10.46
CA THR A 340 -17.99 14.91 11.59
C THR A 340 -17.56 14.28 12.94
N PRO A 341 -17.82 14.93 14.09
CA PRO A 341 -17.51 14.32 15.39
C PRO A 341 -18.18 12.96 15.64
N ARG A 342 -19.35 12.70 15.03
CA ARG A 342 -20.03 11.40 15.15
C ARG A 342 -19.35 10.33 14.30
N VAL A 343 -18.96 10.67 13.07
CA VAL A 343 -18.21 9.76 12.18
C VAL A 343 -16.82 9.48 12.77
N GLY A 344 -16.14 10.51 13.30
CA GLY A 344 -14.87 10.35 14.00
C GLY A 344 -14.97 9.36 15.17
N ARG A 345 -16.00 9.48 16.01
CA ARG A 345 -16.23 8.52 17.11
C ARG A 345 -16.49 7.09 16.63
N LEU A 346 -17.20 6.92 15.52
CA LEU A 346 -17.38 5.59 14.90
C LEU A 346 -16.02 5.01 14.49
N MET A 347 -15.18 5.78 13.81
CA MET A 347 -13.84 5.35 13.38
C MET A 347 -12.93 5.02 14.57
N GLU A 348 -12.99 5.80 15.65
CA GLU A 348 -12.25 5.54 16.89
C GLU A 348 -12.74 4.27 17.59
N ALA A 349 -14.04 3.98 17.54
CA ALA A 349 -14.61 2.75 18.10
C ALA A 349 -14.25 1.51 17.27
N LEU A 350 -14.27 1.61 15.94
CA LEU A 350 -13.76 0.57 15.04
C LEU A 350 -12.27 0.30 15.35
N ASP A 351 -11.45 1.35 15.48
CA ASP A 351 -10.03 1.18 15.79
C ASP A 351 -9.79 0.43 17.11
N ARG A 352 -10.63 0.66 18.12
CA ARG A 352 -10.56 -0.04 19.40
C ARG A 352 -10.81 -1.53 19.28
N GLU A 353 -11.79 -1.98 18.50
CA GLU A 353 -12.01 -3.42 18.25
C GLU A 353 -10.77 -4.07 17.62
N ARG A 354 -10.16 -3.39 16.64
CA ARG A 354 -8.93 -3.85 15.99
C ARG A 354 -7.75 -3.91 16.98
N ILE A 355 -7.62 -2.90 17.85
CA ILE A 355 -6.57 -2.85 18.88
C ILE A 355 -6.76 -3.95 19.91
N ASP A 356 -7.99 -4.23 20.34
CA ASP A 356 -8.28 -5.31 21.30
C ASP A 356 -7.88 -6.68 20.74
N ILE A 357 -8.13 -6.92 19.45
CA ILE A 357 -7.65 -8.11 18.72
C ILE A 357 -6.12 -8.17 18.68
N ALA A 358 -5.47 -7.05 18.33
CA ALA A 358 -4.01 -7.00 18.24
C ALA A 358 -3.33 -7.23 19.60
N ASN A 359 -3.90 -6.68 20.68
CA ASN A 359 -3.42 -6.87 22.04
C ASN A 359 -3.53 -8.34 22.48
N GLU A 360 -4.64 -9.02 22.18
CA GLU A 360 -4.80 -10.45 22.49
C GLU A 360 -3.78 -11.34 21.74
N LEU A 361 -3.30 -10.88 20.58
CA LEU A 361 -2.25 -11.54 19.82
C LEU A 361 -0.82 -11.19 20.28
N ASP A 362 -0.65 -10.29 21.26
CA ASP A 362 0.64 -9.68 21.65
C ASP A 362 1.35 -8.98 20.45
N ILE A 363 0.56 -8.30 19.60
CA ILE A 363 1.05 -7.60 18.41
C ILE A 363 0.88 -6.09 18.58
N ALA A 364 1.99 -5.36 18.51
CA ALA A 364 1.99 -3.92 18.50
C ALA A 364 1.65 -3.35 17.10
N VAL A 365 0.48 -2.72 16.99
CA VAL A 365 0.00 -2.05 15.79
C VAL A 365 -0.18 -0.54 16.02
N ARG A 366 -0.19 0.23 14.93
CA ARG A 366 -0.45 1.68 15.02
C ARG A 366 -1.91 1.96 15.39
N THR A 367 -2.17 3.03 16.11
CA THR A 367 -3.54 3.54 16.33
C THR A 367 -4.01 4.41 15.17
N ILE A 368 -5.32 4.70 15.11
CA ILE A 368 -5.89 5.64 14.13
C ILE A 368 -5.31 7.05 14.24
N TYR A 369 -5.02 7.52 15.45
CA TYR A 369 -4.36 8.79 15.69
C TYR A 369 -2.94 8.81 15.11
N GLN A 370 -2.16 7.77 15.38
CA GLN A 370 -0.81 7.63 14.82
C GLN A 370 -0.86 7.54 13.29
N HIS A 371 -1.84 6.83 12.72
CA HIS A 371 -2.02 6.75 11.28
C HIS A 371 -2.25 8.12 10.65
N PHE A 372 -3.19 8.90 11.17
CA PHE A 372 -3.46 10.24 10.64
C PHE A 372 -2.24 11.15 10.78
N SER A 373 -1.61 11.15 11.96
CA SER A 373 -0.43 11.97 12.21
C SER A 373 0.73 11.64 11.27
N TRP A 374 1.08 10.36 11.12
CA TRP A 374 2.25 9.95 10.34
C TRP A 374 2.01 9.98 8.83
N SER A 375 0.76 9.84 8.39
CA SER A 375 0.45 9.81 6.95
C SER A 375 0.13 11.19 6.40
N PHE A 376 -0.49 12.06 7.19
CA PHE A 376 -1.01 13.37 6.75
C PHE A 376 -0.43 14.56 7.51
N HIS A 377 0.57 14.32 8.36
CA HIS A 377 1.32 15.35 9.10
C HIS A 377 0.45 16.22 9.99
N VAL A 378 -0.61 15.63 10.57
CA VAL A 378 -1.46 16.31 11.55
C VAL A 378 -0.91 16.11 12.97
N PRO A 379 -1.01 17.11 13.86
CA PRO A 379 -0.60 16.96 15.26
C PRO A 379 -1.37 15.84 15.96
N LEU A 380 -0.77 15.22 16.98
CA LEU A 380 -1.48 14.29 17.88
C LEU A 380 -2.25 15.03 18.97
N GLU A 381 -1.81 16.25 19.31
CA GLU A 381 -2.36 17.04 20.40
C GLU A 381 -2.68 18.46 19.95
N THR A 382 -3.60 19.09 20.67
CA THR A 382 -3.97 20.49 20.50
C THR A 382 -3.95 21.20 21.86
N PRO A 383 -3.61 22.50 21.90
CA PRO A 383 -3.72 23.29 23.13
C PRO A 383 -5.14 23.27 23.69
N ILE A 384 -5.24 23.17 25.02
CA ILE A 384 -6.48 23.42 25.74
C ILE A 384 -6.64 24.94 25.77
N THR A 385 -7.59 25.47 25.00
CA THR A 385 -7.98 26.88 25.07
C THR A 385 -8.80 27.11 26.33
N ASP A 386 -8.14 27.15 27.48
CA ASP A 386 -8.71 27.67 28.71
C ASP A 386 -8.37 29.16 28.80
N TYR A 387 -9.33 30.02 28.42
CA TYR A 387 -9.21 31.48 28.48
C TYR A 387 -8.94 32.02 29.90
N SER A 388 -8.98 31.16 30.94
CA SER A 388 -8.78 31.56 32.33
C SER A 388 -7.39 31.23 32.91
N SER A 389 -6.53 30.48 32.21
CA SER A 389 -5.27 29.98 32.78
C SER A 389 -4.04 30.81 32.38
N VAL A 390 -3.43 31.46 33.38
CA VAL A 390 -2.11 32.09 33.29
C VAL A 390 -1.08 31.02 33.67
N SER A 391 -0.18 30.71 32.73
CA SER A 391 1.00 29.82 32.81
C SER A 391 0.80 28.33 32.44
N GLY A 392 1.46 27.94 31.34
CA GLY A 392 1.59 26.57 30.83
C GLY A 392 0.46 26.15 29.88
N ALA A 393 0.73 26.11 28.57
CA ALA A 393 -0.23 25.58 27.61
C ALA A 393 -0.43 24.07 27.86
N LYS A 394 -1.49 23.69 28.57
CA LYS A 394 -1.89 22.28 28.68
C LYS A 394 -2.35 21.82 27.31
N THR A 395 -1.97 20.62 26.91
CA THR A 395 -2.43 20.00 25.66
C THR A 395 -3.41 18.88 25.95
N ARG A 396 -4.24 18.53 24.95
CA ARG A 396 -5.04 17.31 24.93
C ARG A 396 -4.89 16.60 23.59
N PRO A 397 -5.17 15.29 23.51
CA PRO A 397 -5.24 14.61 22.23
C PRO A 397 -6.29 15.24 21.30
N LEU A 398 -5.99 15.26 20.01
CA LEU A 398 -6.96 15.55 18.95
C LEU A 398 -7.87 14.35 18.73
N THR A 399 -9.15 14.61 18.46
CA THR A 399 -10.08 13.59 17.96
C THR A 399 -9.81 13.31 16.47
N VAL A 400 -10.25 12.14 15.98
CA VAL A 400 -10.13 11.82 14.55
C VAL A 400 -10.85 12.84 13.67
N SER A 401 -11.99 13.37 14.12
CA SER A 401 -12.70 14.44 13.41
C SER A 401 -11.83 15.70 13.31
N GLU A 402 -11.25 16.17 14.42
CA GLU A 402 -10.38 17.35 14.41
C GLU A 402 -9.13 17.14 13.55
N MET A 403 -8.52 15.95 13.57
CA MET A 403 -7.39 15.62 12.69
C MET A 403 -7.78 15.74 11.20
N ASN A 404 -8.97 15.28 10.83
CA ASN A 404 -9.47 15.42 9.45
C ASN A 404 -9.82 16.88 9.10
N GLN A 405 -10.31 17.66 10.06
CA GLN A 405 -10.49 19.11 9.86
C GLN A 405 -9.15 19.84 9.69
N GLN A 406 -8.08 19.39 10.36
CA GLN A 406 -6.73 19.93 10.16
C GLN A 406 -6.24 19.70 8.74
N MET A 407 -6.47 18.49 8.21
CA MET A 407 -6.15 18.16 6.80
C MET A 407 -6.86 19.08 5.82
N HIS A 408 -8.16 19.32 6.05
CA HIS A 408 -8.99 20.13 5.18
C HIS A 408 -8.66 21.63 5.22
N TYR A 409 -8.66 22.23 6.42
CA TYR A 409 -8.62 23.67 6.57
C TYR A 409 -7.22 24.27 6.65
N TYR A 410 -6.23 23.51 7.15
CA TYR A 410 -4.90 24.05 7.43
C TYR A 410 -3.80 23.42 6.56
N ASN A 411 -3.81 22.10 6.37
CA ASN A 411 -2.74 21.42 5.63
C ASN A 411 -2.96 21.40 4.12
N GLY A 412 -4.20 21.59 3.64
CA GLY A 412 -4.52 21.56 2.21
C GLY A 412 -4.27 20.21 1.55
N ASN A 413 -4.33 19.11 2.32
CA ASN A 413 -4.04 17.75 1.86
C ASN A 413 -5.23 16.79 1.98
N ASP A 414 -6.44 17.33 2.16
CA ASP A 414 -7.69 16.59 2.04
C ASP A 414 -7.96 16.18 0.57
N VAL A 415 -8.69 15.08 0.41
CA VAL A 415 -8.95 14.44 -0.88
C VAL A 415 -10.44 14.35 -1.15
N LEU A 416 -10.81 14.33 -2.43
CA LEU A 416 -12.20 14.11 -2.82
C LEU A 416 -12.65 12.70 -2.44
N GLY A 417 -13.89 12.59 -1.97
CA GLY A 417 -14.54 11.32 -1.76
C GLY A 417 -14.97 10.67 -3.09
N PRO A 418 -15.20 9.34 -3.09
CA PRO A 418 -15.77 8.68 -4.26
C PRO A 418 -17.16 9.21 -4.58
N SER A 419 -17.47 9.27 -5.87
CA SER A 419 -18.77 9.65 -6.42
C SER A 419 -19.43 8.48 -7.19
N ASP A 420 -18.93 7.27 -6.95
CA ASP A 420 -19.36 6.03 -7.58
C ASP A 420 -19.41 4.94 -6.48
N PRO A 421 -20.54 4.22 -6.32
CA PRO A 421 -20.65 3.10 -5.38
C PRO A 421 -19.68 1.96 -5.69
N GLU A 422 -19.20 1.79 -6.91
CA GLU A 422 -18.25 0.74 -7.32
C GLU A 422 -16.80 1.07 -6.94
N SER A 423 -16.63 1.76 -5.80
CA SER A 423 -15.34 2.10 -5.22
C SER A 423 -14.72 0.92 -4.49
N ARG A 424 -13.38 0.83 -4.56
CA ARG A 424 -12.58 -0.10 -3.75
C ARG A 424 -12.78 0.05 -2.24
N TYR A 425 -13.26 1.21 -1.78
CA TYR A 425 -13.61 1.45 -0.37
C TYR A 425 -14.63 0.44 0.14
N VAL A 426 -15.47 -0.08 -0.77
CA VAL A 426 -16.41 -1.16 -0.46
C VAL A 426 -15.92 -2.46 -1.09
N LEU A 427 -15.76 -2.48 -2.42
CA LEU A 427 -15.56 -3.73 -3.17
C LEU A 427 -14.24 -4.45 -2.90
N GLU A 428 -13.25 -3.76 -2.34
CA GLU A 428 -11.97 -4.35 -1.94
C GLU A 428 -11.87 -4.41 -0.42
N ASP A 429 -11.98 -3.28 0.26
CA ASP A 429 -11.69 -3.17 1.69
C ASP A 429 -12.67 -3.93 2.59
N VAL A 430 -13.94 -4.09 2.18
CA VAL A 430 -14.92 -4.84 2.98
C VAL A 430 -14.60 -6.33 2.97
N PRO A 431 -14.62 -7.05 1.81
CA PRO A 431 -14.32 -8.48 1.80
C PRO A 431 -12.87 -8.80 2.13
N TYR A 432 -11.90 -7.99 1.68
CA TYR A 432 -10.47 -8.31 1.83
C TYR A 432 -9.78 -7.69 3.03
N GLY A 433 -10.42 -6.71 3.69
CA GLY A 433 -9.92 -6.10 4.92
C GLY A 433 -10.77 -6.46 6.14
N LEU A 434 -12.04 -6.04 6.15
CA LEU A 434 -12.89 -6.13 7.35
C LEU A 434 -13.22 -7.57 7.76
N VAL A 435 -13.50 -8.44 6.79
CA VAL A 435 -13.88 -9.85 7.05
C VAL A 435 -12.81 -10.58 7.85
N LEU A 436 -11.53 -10.35 7.54
CA LEU A 436 -10.44 -10.97 8.31
C LEU A 436 -10.42 -10.49 9.76
N THR A 437 -10.65 -9.20 10.02
CA THR A 437 -10.76 -8.67 11.39
C THR A 437 -11.89 -9.35 12.16
N VAL A 438 -13.04 -9.59 11.53
CA VAL A 438 -14.17 -10.30 12.15
C VAL A 438 -13.80 -11.76 12.48
N ILE A 439 -13.13 -12.47 11.56
CA ILE A 439 -12.67 -13.85 11.79
C ILE A 439 -11.71 -13.93 12.97
N LEU A 440 -10.70 -13.04 13.00
CA LEU A 440 -9.73 -12.98 14.10
C LEU A 440 -10.41 -12.64 15.43
N GLY A 441 -11.34 -11.68 15.44
CA GLY A 441 -12.09 -11.31 16.64
C GLY A 441 -12.88 -12.47 17.23
N ARG A 442 -13.54 -13.28 16.39
CA ARG A 442 -14.24 -14.49 16.85
C ARG A 442 -13.28 -15.55 17.38
N LEU A 443 -12.16 -15.79 16.68
CA LEU A 443 -11.14 -16.75 17.10
C LEU A 443 -10.56 -16.43 18.48
N LEU A 444 -10.40 -15.13 18.78
CA LEU A 444 -9.75 -14.62 20.00
C LEU A 444 -10.74 -14.26 21.11
N ASN A 445 -12.04 -14.47 20.92
CA ASN A 445 -13.08 -14.00 21.83
C ASN A 445 -13.01 -12.48 22.12
N LYS A 446 -12.65 -11.71 21.08
CA LYS A 446 -12.65 -10.23 21.02
C LYS A 446 -13.50 -9.81 19.81
N PRO A 447 -14.83 -9.99 19.86
CA PRO A 447 -15.66 -9.82 18.67
C PRO A 447 -15.60 -8.39 18.12
N ALA A 448 -15.35 -8.26 16.82
CA ALA A 448 -15.37 -6.99 16.10
C ALA A 448 -16.81 -6.66 15.64
N VAL A 449 -17.68 -6.36 16.61
CA VAL A 449 -19.13 -6.21 16.42
C VAL A 449 -19.47 -5.07 15.47
N LEU A 450 -18.78 -3.93 15.57
CA LEU A 450 -18.99 -2.78 14.69
C LEU A 450 -18.50 -3.06 13.27
N HIS A 451 -17.38 -3.77 13.11
CA HIS A 451 -16.93 -4.24 11.79
C HIS A 451 -17.97 -5.14 11.15
N GLU A 452 -18.43 -6.16 11.88
CA GLU A 452 -19.43 -7.12 11.39
C GLU A 452 -20.75 -6.41 11.03
N SER A 453 -21.23 -5.51 11.89
CA SER A 453 -22.44 -4.71 11.64
C SER A 453 -22.29 -3.84 10.40
N GLY A 454 -21.12 -3.22 10.21
CA GLY A 454 -20.83 -2.41 9.02
C GLY A 454 -20.84 -3.23 7.74
N ILE A 455 -20.25 -4.43 7.76
CA ILE A 455 -20.31 -5.38 6.64
C ILE A 455 -21.77 -5.75 6.34
N MET A 456 -22.58 -6.08 7.35
CA MET A 456 -23.99 -6.42 7.16
C MET A 456 -24.82 -5.28 6.54
N ILE A 457 -24.60 -4.03 6.99
CA ILE A 457 -25.27 -2.85 6.43
C ILE A 457 -24.89 -2.66 4.96
N LEU A 458 -23.59 -2.71 4.64
CA LEU A 458 -23.13 -2.57 3.26
C LEU A 458 -23.62 -3.73 2.38
N SER A 459 -23.65 -4.95 2.91
CA SER A 459 -24.25 -6.10 2.23
C SER A 459 -25.72 -5.88 1.88
N ALA A 460 -26.50 -5.29 2.79
CA ALA A 460 -27.89 -4.93 2.52
C ALA A 460 -28.00 -3.82 1.47
N MET A 461 -27.14 -2.80 1.52
CA MET A 461 -27.11 -1.71 0.55
C MET A 461 -26.75 -2.19 -0.87
N TYR A 462 -25.80 -3.11 -1.00
CA TYR A 462 -25.32 -3.61 -2.29
C TYR A 462 -26.06 -4.87 -2.78
N GLY A 463 -26.98 -5.42 -1.97
CA GLY A 463 -27.72 -6.65 -2.30
C GLY A 463 -26.85 -7.89 -2.46
N ARG A 464 -25.72 -7.98 -1.75
CA ARG A 464 -24.71 -9.06 -1.88
C ARG A 464 -24.04 -9.38 -0.56
N ASP A 465 -23.56 -10.61 -0.39
CA ASP A 465 -22.93 -11.08 0.85
C ASP A 465 -21.40 -10.89 0.85
N PHE A 466 -20.93 -9.76 1.39
CA PHE A 466 -19.51 -9.45 1.44
C PHE A 466 -18.73 -10.36 2.42
N MET A 467 -19.37 -10.99 3.40
CA MET A 467 -18.69 -11.97 4.27
C MET A 467 -18.22 -13.19 3.47
N SER A 468 -18.89 -13.46 2.34
CA SER A 468 -18.60 -14.58 1.46
C SER A 468 -17.75 -14.21 0.26
N GLU A 469 -17.22 -13.01 0.08
CA GLU A 469 -16.60 -12.61 -1.21
C GLU A 469 -15.07 -12.62 -1.25
N ASN A 470 -14.44 -12.93 -0.13
CA ASN A 470 -12.98 -13.02 -0.10
C ASN A 470 -12.50 -14.34 -0.71
N GLU A 471 -12.14 -14.29 -1.99
CA GLU A 471 -11.73 -15.48 -2.74
C GLU A 471 -10.41 -16.10 -2.24
N LEU A 472 -9.53 -15.30 -1.62
CA LEU A 472 -8.30 -15.81 -1.00
C LEU A 472 -8.62 -16.61 0.26
N LEU A 473 -9.49 -16.09 1.13
CA LEU A 473 -9.92 -16.82 2.33
C LEU A 473 -10.72 -18.07 2.00
N LYS A 474 -11.56 -18.04 0.96
CA LYS A 474 -12.23 -19.24 0.43
C LYS A 474 -11.24 -20.28 -0.03
N GLY A 475 -10.26 -19.88 -0.85
CA GLY A 475 -9.23 -20.77 -1.36
C GLY A 475 -8.34 -21.38 -0.25
N LEU A 476 -8.23 -20.70 0.89
CA LEU A 476 -7.59 -21.22 2.10
C LEU A 476 -8.52 -22.04 3.00
N GLY A 477 -9.80 -22.20 2.65
CA GLY A 477 -10.80 -22.90 3.45
C GLY A 477 -11.10 -22.24 4.80
N LEU A 478 -10.92 -20.91 4.90
CA LEU A 478 -11.15 -20.11 6.10
C LEU A 478 -12.57 -19.54 6.19
N ILE A 479 -13.26 -19.46 5.05
CA ILE A 479 -14.68 -19.10 4.94
C ILE A 479 -15.37 -20.07 3.97
N GLY A 480 -16.68 -20.29 4.16
CA GLY A 480 -17.47 -21.28 3.41
C GLY A 480 -17.64 -22.63 4.15
N ASN A 481 -17.97 -23.70 3.42
CA ASN A 481 -18.32 -25.02 3.98
C ASN A 481 -17.09 -25.86 4.42
N SER A 482 -16.13 -25.21 5.09
CA SER A 482 -14.97 -25.87 5.68
C SER A 482 -15.31 -26.35 7.09
N SER A 483 -15.07 -27.64 7.38
CA SER A 483 -15.44 -28.27 8.65
C SER A 483 -14.45 -27.98 9.79
N GLN A 484 -13.34 -27.28 9.54
CA GLN A 484 -12.32 -27.04 10.57
C GLN A 484 -11.80 -25.61 10.51
N ILE A 485 -11.90 -24.87 11.60
CA ILE A 485 -11.29 -23.54 11.77
C ILE A 485 -9.87 -23.76 12.34
N PRO A 486 -8.81 -23.11 11.83
CA PRO A 486 -7.47 -23.34 12.37
C PRO A 486 -7.41 -22.85 13.82
N SER A 487 -6.63 -23.54 14.66
CA SER A 487 -6.39 -23.11 16.03
C SER A 487 -5.60 -21.80 16.06
N LEU A 488 -5.63 -21.10 17.20
CA LEU A 488 -4.83 -19.88 17.37
C LEU A 488 -3.33 -20.13 17.13
N ASP A 489 -2.82 -21.29 17.55
CA ASP A 489 -1.41 -21.64 17.34
C ASP A 489 -1.11 -21.87 15.86
N ASP A 490 -2.03 -22.45 15.09
CA ASP A 490 -1.89 -22.57 13.64
C ASP A 490 -1.80 -21.18 12.96
N TRP A 491 -2.60 -20.21 13.43
CA TRP A 491 -2.55 -18.83 12.94
C TRP A 491 -1.23 -18.14 13.30
N ARG A 492 -0.74 -18.35 14.52
CA ARG A 492 0.56 -17.81 14.98
C ARG A 492 1.71 -18.40 14.18
N GLU A 493 1.72 -19.70 13.94
CA GLU A 493 2.74 -20.36 13.11
C GLU A 493 2.67 -19.85 11.66
N MET A 494 1.48 -19.86 11.07
CA MET A 494 1.25 -19.38 9.70
C MET A 494 1.75 -17.95 9.51
N ALA A 495 1.58 -17.08 10.51
CA ALA A 495 2.02 -15.69 10.42
C ALA A 495 3.52 -15.54 10.13
N TYR A 496 4.33 -16.54 10.48
CA TYR A 496 5.77 -16.57 10.24
C TYR A 496 6.18 -17.54 9.13
N THR A 497 5.50 -18.67 8.95
CA THR A 497 5.86 -19.66 7.94
C THR A 497 5.26 -19.34 6.57
N GLY A 498 4.19 -18.56 6.52
CA GLY A 498 3.39 -18.33 5.32
C GLY A 498 2.54 -19.54 4.92
N SER A 499 2.34 -20.51 5.81
CA SER A 499 1.45 -21.64 5.54
C SER A 499 0.86 -22.23 6.81
N PHE A 500 -0.40 -22.67 6.74
CA PHE A 500 -0.94 -23.55 7.77
C PHE A 500 -0.25 -24.91 7.69
N SER A 501 0.18 -25.43 8.84
CA SER A 501 0.68 -26.81 8.96
C SER A 501 -0.39 -27.77 8.43
N TYR A 502 0.03 -28.69 7.55
CA TYR A 502 -0.84 -29.43 6.63
C TYR A 502 -2.06 -30.02 7.33
N ARG A 503 -3.26 -29.59 6.92
CA ARG A 503 -4.49 -30.32 7.17
C ARG A 503 -4.48 -31.53 6.26
N GLY A 504 -4.36 -32.71 6.85
CA GLY A 504 -4.54 -33.96 6.13
C GLY A 504 -5.94 -34.02 5.54
N VAL A 505 -6.02 -33.89 4.22
CA VAL A 505 -7.06 -34.51 3.39
C VAL A 505 -6.35 -35.17 2.22
#